data_AF-A0A8S1AIP4-F1
#
_entry.id   AF-A0A8S1AIP4-F1
#
_cell.length_a   1.000
_cell.length_b   1.000
_cell.length_c   1.000
_cell.angle_alpha   90.00
_cell.angle_beta   90.00
_cell.angle_gamma   90.00
#
_symmetry.space_group_name_H-M   'P 1'
#
loop_
_entity.id
_entity.type
_entity.pdbx_description
1 polymer ?
#
loop_
_entity_poly.entity_id
_entity_poly.type
_entity_poly.pdbx_seq_one_letter_code
_entity_poly.pdbx_strand_id
1 'polypeptide(L)'
;MPPSKDRHTTQLTDIQANKSRQITIVRWVIEVINVWFKRDYKIFRHTLINKTLPHVFEDFRIAGALINLFRQRLTDNEHADAFIDIIAQRITEHVVAENMNRQRAVFTTMTATSIPFPQLTEEDVILFSLGTYHFELARSYVAEHLRSGDGVYSIELSSSRSPSTDSNTLFMTRRELFMIMKNSGHKKLQDQIDSLQKEIEKRTECDGRFRTAISQTLNRFKSDYKSRWEAAHRMEDRFCDKNKTWLDTSLSFPTLKIKRSISGRPAKPFEQSTNRIKRQKTSELRKSTPLPELVYATQVKLRASGQGPASKVITDILSDPSKPSEYSKAYKQSLDVVLMSGEDSVALIVEANLSRYQYNLIRSKSPKIYSSYKVVQTVKKQCYPEPNKIIISETSVHVDLQTMNEKLQKI
;
A
#
# COMPACT_ATOMS: atom_id res chain seq x y z
N MET A 1 -13.42 2.21 27.98
CA MET A 1 -12.69 2.56 26.74
C MET A 1 -11.95 1.32 26.23
N PRO A 2 -11.78 1.15 24.90
CA PRO A 2 -10.97 0.07 24.35
C PRO A 2 -9.54 0.14 24.91
N PRO A 3 -8.93 -1.00 25.28
CA PRO A 3 -7.57 -1.00 25.80
C PRO A 3 -6.57 -0.53 24.72
N SER A 4 -5.66 0.34 25.11
CA SER A 4 -4.55 0.80 24.28
C SER A 4 -3.33 -0.11 24.45
N LYS A 5 -2.47 -0.15 23.43
CA LYS A 5 -1.19 -0.87 23.50
C LYS A 5 -0.28 -0.29 24.57
N ASP A 6 0.44 -1.15 25.28
CA ASP A 6 1.47 -0.75 26.23
C ASP A 6 2.71 -0.20 25.51
N ARG A 7 3.46 0.69 26.17
CA ARG A 7 4.70 1.26 25.59
C ARG A 7 5.67 0.14 25.21
N HIS A 8 6.25 0.25 24.01
CA HIS A 8 7.20 -0.70 23.41
C HIS A 8 6.63 -2.06 22.98
N THR A 9 5.31 -2.27 23.03
CA THR A 9 4.67 -3.48 22.50
C THR A 9 4.17 -3.26 21.07
N THR A 10 4.33 -4.26 20.20
CA THR A 10 3.83 -4.20 18.82
C THR A 10 2.35 -4.55 18.73
N GLN A 11 1.80 -5.29 19.69
CA GLN A 11 0.44 -5.83 19.71
C GLN A 11 -0.18 -5.77 21.12
N LEU A 12 -1.51 -5.82 21.21
CA LEU A 12 -2.23 -5.98 22.49
C LEU A 12 -1.98 -7.38 23.04
N THR A 13 -1.99 -7.52 24.37
CA THR A 13 -2.04 -8.86 24.98
C THR A 13 -3.36 -9.55 24.65
N ASP A 14 -3.43 -10.89 24.74
CA ASP A 14 -4.65 -11.64 24.43
C ASP A 14 -5.84 -11.18 25.29
N ILE A 15 -5.59 -10.90 26.57
CA ILE A 15 -6.59 -10.37 27.51
C ILE A 15 -7.07 -8.98 27.09
N GLN A 16 -6.17 -8.08 26.70
CA GLN A 16 -6.54 -6.75 26.21
C GLN A 16 -7.30 -6.84 24.88
N ALA A 17 -6.85 -7.68 23.95
CA ALA A 17 -7.53 -7.90 22.68
C ALA A 17 -8.94 -8.46 22.89
N ASN A 18 -9.11 -9.43 23.79
CA ASN A 18 -10.42 -10.00 24.14
C ASN A 18 -11.35 -8.97 24.80
N LYS A 19 -10.85 -8.13 25.72
CA LYS A 19 -11.63 -7.00 26.27
C LYS A 19 -12.05 -6.01 25.18
N SER A 20 -11.18 -5.72 24.22
CA SER A 20 -11.51 -4.84 23.09
C SER A 20 -12.60 -5.44 22.19
N ARG A 21 -12.54 -6.76 21.93
CA ARG A 21 -13.58 -7.51 21.20
C ARG A 21 -14.92 -7.45 21.93
N GLN A 22 -14.95 -7.67 23.25
CA GLN A 22 -16.18 -7.54 24.05
C GLN A 22 -16.83 -6.15 23.92
N ILE A 23 -16.03 -5.08 24.03
CA ILE A 23 -16.52 -3.70 23.82
C ILE A 23 -17.09 -3.52 22.40
N THR A 24 -16.45 -4.13 21.41
CA THR A 24 -16.89 -4.07 20.01
C THR A 24 -18.22 -4.79 19.81
N ILE A 25 -18.45 -5.93 20.46
CA ILE A 25 -19.72 -6.67 20.40
C ILE A 25 -20.85 -5.83 21.01
N VAL A 26 -20.64 -5.23 22.17
CA VAL A 26 -21.64 -4.33 22.79
C VAL A 26 -21.92 -3.11 21.91
N ARG A 27 -20.89 -2.59 21.22
CA ARG A 27 -21.04 -1.49 20.26
C ARG A 27 -21.98 -1.86 19.11
N TRP A 28 -21.94 -3.08 18.59
CA TRP A 28 -22.87 -3.51 17.54
C TRP A 28 -24.32 -3.39 17.97
N VAL A 29 -24.66 -3.85 19.18
CA VAL A 29 -26.01 -3.71 19.76
C VAL A 29 -26.42 -2.24 19.82
N ILE A 30 -25.54 -1.37 20.30
CA ILE A 30 -25.79 0.08 20.38
C ILE A 30 -25.96 0.68 18.97
N GLU A 31 -25.16 0.26 18.00
CA GLU A 31 -25.24 0.74 16.62
C GLU A 31 -26.54 0.31 15.94
N VAL A 32 -26.99 -0.93 16.14
CA VAL A 32 -28.30 -1.41 15.64
C VAL A 32 -29.44 -0.58 16.22
N ILE A 33 -29.44 -0.33 17.53
CA ILE A 33 -30.44 0.52 18.18
C ILE A 33 -30.37 1.95 17.61
N ASN A 34 -29.18 2.52 17.45
CA ASN A 34 -29.00 3.85 16.86
C ASN A 34 -29.50 3.92 15.40
N VAL A 35 -29.34 2.83 14.64
CA VAL A 35 -29.92 2.71 13.29
C VAL A 35 -31.45 2.76 13.36
N TRP A 36 -32.10 2.12 14.33
CA TRP A 36 -33.55 2.23 14.51
C TRP A 36 -33.98 3.68 14.75
N PHE A 37 -33.30 4.39 15.66
CA PHE A 37 -33.58 5.81 15.90
C PHE A 37 -33.46 6.65 14.62
N LYS A 38 -32.37 6.48 13.85
CA LYS A 38 -32.12 7.26 12.64
C LYS A 38 -33.01 6.88 11.46
N ARG A 39 -33.40 5.62 11.34
CA ARG A 39 -34.25 5.13 10.25
C ARG A 39 -35.70 5.55 10.48
N ASP A 40 -36.20 5.36 11.69
CA ASP A 40 -37.62 5.49 12.00
C ASP A 40 -37.99 6.95 12.34
N TYR A 41 -37.05 7.71 12.92
CA TYR A 41 -37.29 9.09 13.33
C TYR A 41 -36.35 10.04 12.58
N LYS A 42 -36.91 10.71 11.57
CA LYS A 42 -36.20 11.68 10.71
C LYS A 42 -35.48 12.77 11.50
N ILE A 43 -35.99 13.15 12.68
CA ILE A 43 -35.39 14.15 13.57
C ILE A 43 -33.96 13.77 14.01
N PHE A 44 -33.64 12.48 14.16
CA PHE A 44 -32.30 12.02 14.55
C PHE A 44 -31.35 11.77 13.37
N ARG A 45 -31.83 11.92 12.13
CA ARG A 45 -31.02 11.77 10.92
C ARG A 45 -30.41 13.08 10.42
N HIS A 46 -31.08 14.21 10.65
CA HIS A 46 -30.69 15.52 10.13
C HIS A 46 -30.07 16.42 11.20
N THR A 47 -29.43 17.51 10.76
CA THR A 47 -28.93 18.56 11.64
C THR A 47 -30.09 19.24 12.38
N LEU A 48 -30.04 19.21 13.71
CA LEU A 48 -31.04 19.81 14.59
C LEU A 48 -30.91 21.33 14.60
N ILE A 49 -32.04 22.02 14.74
CA ILE A 49 -32.08 23.49 14.89
C ILE A 49 -31.81 23.82 16.36
N ASN A 50 -30.97 24.81 16.66
CA ASN A 50 -30.60 25.16 18.05
C ASN A 50 -31.80 25.45 18.98
N LYS A 51 -32.96 25.85 18.43
CA LYS A 51 -34.19 26.07 19.20
C LYS A 51 -34.80 24.79 19.75
N THR A 52 -34.58 23.63 19.11
CA THR A 52 -35.15 22.35 19.55
C THR A 52 -34.26 21.63 20.56
N LEU A 53 -32.99 22.05 20.72
CA LEU A 53 -32.00 21.42 21.58
C LEU A 53 -32.47 21.12 23.02
N PRO A 54 -33.22 22.02 23.70
CA PRO A 54 -33.72 21.74 25.05
C PRO A 54 -34.63 20.51 25.14
N HIS A 55 -35.35 20.18 24.06
CA HIS A 55 -36.33 19.09 24.02
C HIS A 55 -35.79 17.80 23.38
N VAL A 56 -34.61 17.83 22.75
CA VAL A 56 -34.04 16.69 22.01
C VAL A 56 -33.94 15.42 22.87
N PHE A 57 -33.62 15.57 24.15
CA PHE A 57 -33.49 14.41 25.03
C PHE A 57 -34.86 13.83 25.42
N GLU A 58 -35.88 14.67 25.53
CA GLU A 58 -37.27 14.25 25.75
C GLU A 58 -37.81 13.54 24.50
N ASP A 59 -37.57 14.10 23.31
CA ASP A 59 -37.88 13.47 22.02
C ASP A 59 -37.19 12.10 21.90
N PHE A 60 -35.93 12.00 22.31
CA PHE A 60 -35.18 10.74 22.29
C PHE A 60 -35.77 9.70 23.24
N ARG A 61 -36.21 10.10 24.43
CA ARG A 61 -36.90 9.20 25.39
C ARG A 61 -38.23 8.72 24.83
N ILE A 62 -39.03 9.60 24.24
CA ILE A 62 -40.31 9.26 23.61
C ILE A 62 -40.09 8.27 22.46
N ALA A 63 -39.14 8.56 21.57
CA ALA A 63 -38.79 7.65 20.47
C ALA A 63 -38.31 6.29 20.99
N GLY A 64 -37.51 6.26 22.07
CA GLY A 64 -37.08 5.01 22.71
C GLY A 64 -38.25 4.21 23.27
N ALA A 65 -39.22 4.87 23.93
CA ALA A 65 -40.43 4.22 24.43
C ALA A 65 -41.28 3.63 23.30
N LEU A 66 -41.44 4.35 22.20
CA LEU A 66 -42.16 3.89 21.02
C LEU A 66 -41.44 2.71 20.33
N ILE A 67 -40.11 2.76 20.21
CA ILE A 67 -39.32 1.61 19.72
C ILE A 67 -39.56 0.39 20.60
N ASN A 68 -39.50 0.55 21.93
CA ASN A 68 -39.70 -0.56 22.87
C ASN A 68 -41.11 -1.14 22.83
N LEU A 69 -42.12 -0.34 22.48
CA LEU A 69 -43.52 -0.77 22.40
C LEU A 69 -43.83 -1.50 21.08
N PHE A 70 -43.31 -0.99 19.95
CA PHE A 70 -43.73 -1.44 18.63
C PHE A 70 -42.71 -2.31 17.89
N ARG A 71 -41.42 -2.28 18.26
CA ARG A 71 -40.42 -3.16 17.65
C ARG A 71 -40.30 -4.47 18.39
N GLN A 72 -40.01 -5.53 17.62
CA GLN A 72 -39.50 -6.77 18.18
C GLN A 72 -38.20 -6.48 18.93
N ARG A 73 -38.09 -7.03 20.15
CA ARG A 73 -36.88 -6.92 20.95
C ARG A 73 -35.71 -7.54 20.18
N LEU A 74 -34.53 -6.93 20.32
CA LEU A 74 -33.31 -7.55 19.82
C LEU A 74 -33.12 -8.86 20.57
N THR A 75 -33.19 -9.98 19.86
CA THR A 75 -32.89 -11.31 20.38
C THR A 75 -31.48 -11.69 19.97
N ASP A 76 -30.86 -12.57 20.76
CA ASP A 76 -29.57 -13.14 20.39
C ASP A 76 -29.71 -13.97 19.12
N ASN A 77 -28.58 -14.15 18.43
CA ASN A 77 -28.52 -15.02 17.26
C ASN A 77 -28.80 -16.46 17.70
N GLU A 78 -29.60 -17.20 16.93
CA GLU A 78 -29.95 -18.60 17.20
C GLU A 78 -28.71 -19.51 17.33
N HIS A 79 -27.60 -19.16 16.68
CA HIS A 79 -26.34 -19.88 16.73
C HIS A 79 -25.34 -19.34 17.77
N ALA A 80 -25.73 -18.41 18.65
CA ALA A 80 -24.82 -17.74 19.58
C ALA A 80 -24.04 -18.73 20.47
N ASP A 81 -24.72 -19.71 21.04
CA ASP A 81 -24.09 -20.73 21.90
C ASP A 81 -23.12 -21.60 21.09
N ALA A 82 -23.53 -22.05 19.90
CA ALA A 82 -22.69 -22.83 19.00
C ALA A 82 -21.42 -22.06 18.59
N PHE A 83 -21.51 -20.75 18.36
CA PHE A 83 -20.34 -19.93 18.08
C PHE A 83 -19.37 -19.90 19.27
N ILE A 84 -19.88 -19.78 20.49
CA ILE A 84 -19.05 -19.77 21.70
C ILE A 84 -18.28 -21.08 21.84
N ASP A 85 -18.95 -22.22 21.62
CA ASP A 85 -18.33 -23.53 21.69
C ASP A 85 -17.25 -23.74 20.61
N ILE A 86 -17.55 -23.37 19.36
CA ILE A 86 -16.59 -23.45 18.24
C ILE A 86 -15.36 -22.58 18.52
N ILE A 87 -15.57 -21.37 19.05
CA ILE A 87 -14.50 -20.46 19.40
C ILE A 87 -13.64 -21.07 20.51
N ALA A 88 -14.25 -21.59 21.58
CA ALA A 88 -13.52 -22.23 22.67
C ALA A 88 -12.67 -23.41 22.18
N GLN A 89 -13.19 -24.22 21.24
CA GLN A 89 -12.50 -25.37 20.69
C GLN A 89 -11.36 -25.00 19.73
N ARG A 90 -11.48 -23.87 19.00
CA ARG A 90 -10.48 -23.42 18.00
C ARG A 90 -9.42 -22.47 18.55
N ILE A 91 -9.53 -22.05 19.82
CA ILE A 91 -8.63 -21.06 20.42
C ILE A 91 -7.26 -21.66 20.82
N THR A 92 -6.26 -21.26 20.03
CA THR A 92 -4.85 -20.89 20.35
C THR A 92 -3.78 -21.88 20.83
N GLU A 93 -4.06 -23.07 21.35
CA GLU A 93 -2.92 -23.94 21.76
C GLU A 93 -2.09 -24.42 20.56
N HIS A 94 -2.73 -24.79 19.45
CA HIS A 94 -2.05 -25.27 18.24
C HIS A 94 -1.18 -24.22 17.54
N VAL A 95 -1.65 -22.98 17.46
CA VAL A 95 -0.96 -21.90 16.72
C VAL A 95 0.39 -21.55 17.37
N VAL A 96 0.42 -21.54 18.70
CA VAL A 96 1.64 -21.27 19.47
C VAL A 96 2.52 -22.52 19.55
N ALA A 97 1.94 -23.70 19.79
CA ALA A 97 2.67 -24.97 19.84
C ALA A 97 3.42 -25.26 18.54
N GLU A 98 2.80 -25.00 17.39
CA GLU A 98 3.40 -25.24 16.08
C GLU A 98 4.19 -24.04 15.51
N ASN A 99 4.32 -22.95 16.27
CA ASN A 99 4.96 -21.70 15.82
C ASN A 99 4.40 -21.19 14.47
N MET A 100 3.13 -21.45 14.14
CA MET A 100 2.54 -21.06 12.84
C MET A 100 2.59 -19.54 12.61
N ASN A 101 2.57 -18.76 13.69
CA ASN A 101 2.79 -17.31 13.72
C ASN A 101 4.23 -16.86 13.34
N ARG A 102 5.20 -17.77 13.27
CA ARG A 102 6.60 -17.52 12.87
C ARG A 102 7.00 -18.26 11.59
N GLN A 103 6.18 -19.21 11.13
CA GLN A 103 6.44 -19.94 9.90
C GLN A 103 6.30 -19.02 8.69
N ARG A 104 7.22 -19.15 7.73
CA ARG A 104 7.13 -18.48 6.44
C ARG A 104 6.43 -19.42 5.47
N ALA A 105 5.19 -19.10 5.12
CA ALA A 105 4.45 -19.81 4.09
C ALA A 105 5.12 -19.58 2.74
N VAL A 106 5.54 -20.67 2.08
CA VAL A 106 5.79 -20.68 0.64
C VAL A 106 4.43 -20.91 0.01
N PHE A 107 3.92 -19.89 -0.68
CA PHE A 107 2.63 -19.97 -1.32
C PHE A 107 2.78 -20.63 -2.69
N THR A 108 1.94 -21.62 -2.96
CA THR A 108 1.81 -22.25 -4.27
C THR A 108 0.43 -21.94 -4.80
N THR A 109 0.37 -21.45 -6.04
CA THR A 109 -0.90 -21.14 -6.71
C THR A 109 -1.61 -22.45 -7.05
N MET A 110 -2.84 -22.61 -6.56
CA MET A 110 -3.70 -23.76 -6.84
C MET A 110 -5.00 -23.27 -7.47
N THR A 111 -5.46 -24.03 -8.45
CA THR A 111 -6.68 -23.75 -9.21
C THR A 111 -7.85 -24.55 -8.62
N ALA A 112 -9.06 -24.01 -8.64
CA ALA A 112 -10.26 -24.67 -8.11
C ALA A 112 -10.55 -26.08 -8.68
N THR A 113 -9.96 -26.44 -9.84
CA THR A 113 -10.16 -27.75 -10.48
C THR A 113 -9.41 -28.91 -9.81
N SER A 114 -8.46 -28.63 -8.92
CA SER A 114 -7.59 -29.67 -8.34
C SER A 114 -7.93 -30.06 -6.90
N ILE A 115 -8.97 -29.48 -6.28
CA ILE A 115 -9.36 -29.78 -4.90
C ILE A 115 -10.83 -30.26 -4.85
N PRO A 116 -11.12 -31.39 -4.19
CA PRO A 116 -12.49 -31.71 -3.82
C PRO A 116 -12.94 -30.74 -2.73
N PHE A 117 -13.79 -29.77 -3.07
CA PHE A 117 -14.39 -28.88 -2.08
C PHE A 117 -15.41 -29.64 -1.23
N PRO A 118 -15.40 -29.45 0.11
CA PRO A 118 -16.44 -30.03 0.96
C PRO A 118 -17.80 -29.42 0.57
N GLN A 119 -18.80 -30.28 0.44
CA GLN A 119 -20.19 -29.85 0.28
C GLN A 119 -20.72 -29.47 1.67
N LEU A 120 -20.82 -28.18 1.92
CA LEU A 120 -21.32 -27.62 3.17
C LEU A 120 -22.69 -27.00 2.95
N THR A 121 -23.61 -27.19 3.89
CA THR A 121 -24.89 -26.48 3.90
C THR A 121 -24.70 -25.02 4.29
N GLU A 122 -25.71 -24.18 4.06
CA GLU A 122 -25.66 -22.76 4.48
C GLU A 122 -25.42 -22.62 5.99
N GLU A 123 -26.06 -23.45 6.79
CA GLU A 123 -25.89 -23.49 8.23
C GLU A 123 -24.45 -23.88 8.62
N ASP A 124 -23.87 -24.89 7.97
CA ASP A 124 -22.48 -25.29 8.18
C ASP A 124 -21.51 -24.13 7.88
N VAL A 125 -21.77 -23.35 6.84
CA VAL A 125 -20.94 -22.21 6.45
C VAL A 125 -21.08 -21.06 7.46
N ILE A 126 -22.30 -20.79 7.95
CA ILE A 126 -22.55 -19.80 9.00
C ILE A 126 -21.81 -20.17 10.28
N LEU A 127 -21.91 -21.44 10.71
CA LEU A 127 -21.20 -21.97 11.88
C LEU A 127 -19.68 -21.95 11.69
N PHE A 128 -19.20 -22.38 10.53
CA PHE A 128 -17.77 -22.39 10.22
C PHE A 128 -17.15 -20.98 10.25
N SER A 129 -17.87 -20.00 9.71
CA SER A 129 -17.41 -18.61 9.57
C SER A 129 -17.80 -17.69 10.73
N LEU A 130 -18.45 -18.24 11.76
CA LEU A 130 -18.91 -17.54 12.96
C LEU A 130 -19.83 -16.36 12.65
N GLY A 131 -20.72 -16.53 11.66
CA GLY A 131 -21.74 -15.57 11.28
C GLY A 131 -21.81 -15.27 9.78
N THR A 132 -22.84 -14.52 9.39
CA THR A 132 -23.18 -14.25 7.98
C THR A 132 -22.24 -13.24 7.30
N TYR A 133 -21.52 -12.41 8.06
CA TYR A 133 -20.69 -11.34 7.51
C TYR A 133 -19.60 -11.85 6.54
N HIS A 134 -18.85 -12.88 6.94
CA HIS A 134 -17.80 -13.44 6.10
C HIS A 134 -18.37 -14.13 4.86
N PHE A 135 -19.56 -14.74 4.99
CA PHE A 135 -20.28 -15.35 3.88
C PHE A 135 -20.73 -14.32 2.85
N GLU A 136 -21.31 -13.20 3.28
CA GLU A 136 -21.67 -12.09 2.38
C GLU A 136 -20.44 -11.48 1.69
N LEU A 137 -19.32 -11.37 2.40
CA LEU A 137 -18.06 -10.88 1.85
C LEU A 137 -17.45 -11.84 0.82
N ALA A 138 -17.73 -13.14 0.91
CA ALA A 138 -17.18 -14.16 0.02
C ALA A 138 -17.45 -13.85 -1.45
N ARG A 139 -18.63 -13.31 -1.80
CA ARG A 139 -18.95 -12.91 -3.19
C ARG A 139 -17.99 -11.85 -3.72
N SER A 140 -17.75 -10.82 -2.92
CA SER A 140 -16.83 -9.73 -3.27
C SER A 140 -15.39 -10.22 -3.35
N TYR A 141 -14.99 -11.10 -2.42
CA TYR A 141 -13.68 -11.73 -2.40
C TYR A 141 -13.45 -12.57 -3.66
N VAL A 142 -14.42 -13.41 -4.04
CA VAL A 142 -14.38 -14.21 -5.27
C VAL A 142 -14.27 -13.33 -6.51
N ALA A 143 -15.06 -12.25 -6.58
CA ALA A 143 -15.02 -11.30 -7.69
C ALA A 143 -13.66 -10.59 -7.85
N GLU A 144 -12.88 -10.42 -6.77
CA GLU A 144 -11.53 -9.88 -6.84
C GLU A 144 -10.53 -10.87 -7.46
N HIS A 145 -10.67 -12.16 -7.12
CA HIS A 145 -9.77 -13.21 -7.55
C HIS A 145 -10.07 -13.74 -8.97
N LEU A 146 -11.25 -13.42 -9.51
CA LEU A 146 -11.64 -13.74 -10.89
C LEU A 146 -11.22 -12.68 -11.94
N ARG A 147 -10.57 -11.57 -11.53
CA ARG A 147 -10.24 -10.44 -12.43
C ARG A 147 -9.15 -10.72 -13.46
N SER A 148 -8.44 -11.84 -13.35
CA SER A 148 -7.29 -12.17 -14.21
C SER A 148 -7.65 -12.68 -15.62
N GLY A 149 -8.90 -12.52 -16.07
CA GLY A 149 -9.32 -12.79 -17.45
C GLY A 149 -9.65 -14.26 -17.76
N ASP A 150 -9.02 -15.20 -17.07
CA ASP A 150 -9.18 -16.64 -17.36
C ASP A 150 -10.46 -17.27 -16.78
N GLY A 151 -11.25 -16.52 -15.99
CA GLY A 151 -12.50 -17.01 -15.37
C GLY A 151 -12.30 -18.10 -14.31
N VAL A 152 -11.05 -18.42 -13.99
CA VAL A 152 -10.65 -19.49 -13.09
C VAL A 152 -10.29 -18.93 -11.73
N TYR A 153 -10.96 -19.43 -10.68
CA TYR A 153 -10.65 -19.05 -9.30
C TYR A 153 -9.32 -19.69 -8.87
N SER A 154 -8.32 -18.85 -8.61
CA SER A 154 -7.00 -19.24 -8.12
C SER A 154 -6.79 -18.79 -6.67
N ILE A 155 -6.33 -19.71 -5.82
CA ILE A 155 -5.95 -19.41 -4.44
C ILE A 155 -4.49 -19.78 -4.20
N GLU A 156 -3.85 -19.05 -3.30
CA GLU A 156 -2.48 -19.34 -2.87
C GLU A 156 -2.53 -20.19 -1.59
N LEU A 157 -2.08 -21.45 -1.69
CA LEU A 157 -1.96 -22.32 -0.52
C LEU A 157 -0.57 -22.24 0.06
N SER A 158 -0.46 -22.13 1.38
CA SER A 158 0.81 -22.33 2.06
C SER A 158 1.19 -23.80 1.93
N SER A 159 2.20 -24.12 1.11
CA SER A 159 2.76 -25.45 1.09
C SER A 159 3.38 -25.70 2.47
N SER A 160 2.77 -26.61 3.26
CA SER A 160 3.51 -27.30 4.31
C SER A 160 4.71 -27.92 3.60
N ARG A 161 5.94 -27.62 4.01
CA ARG A 161 7.15 -28.21 3.43
C ARG A 161 7.00 -29.74 3.41
N SER A 162 6.55 -30.31 2.29
CA SER A 162 7.22 -31.50 1.80
C SER A 162 8.62 -31.04 1.42
N PRO A 163 9.67 -31.83 1.72
CA PRO A 163 11.04 -31.46 1.37
C PRO A 163 11.19 -31.52 -0.15
N SER A 164 10.66 -30.53 -0.85
CA SER A 164 10.87 -30.34 -2.28
C SER A 164 12.30 -29.91 -2.48
N THR A 165 12.98 -30.66 -3.35
CA THR A 165 14.37 -30.61 -3.76
C THR A 165 14.79 -29.23 -4.28
N ASP A 166 15.04 -28.28 -3.38
CA ASP A 166 15.67 -27.01 -3.70
C ASP A 166 17.19 -27.21 -3.83
N SER A 167 17.71 -26.91 -5.03
CA SER A 167 19.12 -27.06 -5.43
C SER A 167 20.07 -26.06 -4.74
N ASN A 168 20.07 -26.02 -3.41
CA ASN A 168 21.03 -25.28 -2.57
C ASN A 168 21.95 -26.22 -1.77
N THR A 169 21.89 -27.52 -2.07
CA THR A 169 22.69 -28.55 -1.43
C THR A 169 23.35 -29.41 -2.49
N LEU A 170 24.68 -29.49 -2.44
CA LEU A 170 25.47 -30.49 -3.15
C LEU A 170 25.31 -31.80 -2.39
N PHE A 171 24.70 -32.79 -3.04
CA PHE A 171 24.70 -34.16 -2.54
C PHE A 171 25.90 -34.88 -3.10
N MET A 172 26.69 -35.50 -2.23
CA MET A 172 27.81 -36.34 -2.64
C MET A 172 27.76 -37.65 -1.85
N THR A 173 27.92 -38.76 -2.55
CA THR A 173 27.92 -40.09 -1.92
C THR A 173 29.17 -40.28 -1.08
N ARG A 174 29.07 -41.13 -0.05
CA ARG A 174 30.24 -41.52 0.75
C ARG A 174 31.28 -42.28 -0.09
N ARG A 175 30.84 -42.96 -1.14
CA ARG A 175 31.71 -43.56 -2.17
C ARG A 175 32.54 -42.52 -2.90
N GLU A 176 31.93 -41.43 -3.36
CA GLU A 176 32.66 -40.32 -4.01
C GLU A 176 33.66 -39.67 -3.05
N LEU A 177 33.27 -39.43 -1.79
CA LEU A 177 34.17 -38.93 -0.75
C LEU A 177 35.38 -39.85 -0.53
N PHE A 178 35.14 -41.17 -0.46
CA PHE A 178 36.18 -42.19 -0.33
C PHE A 178 37.15 -42.20 -1.52
N MET A 179 36.63 -42.13 -2.75
CA MET A 179 37.47 -42.10 -3.95
C MET A 179 38.32 -40.82 -4.02
N ILE A 180 37.75 -39.66 -3.71
CA ILE A 180 38.50 -38.39 -3.68
C ILE A 180 39.61 -38.46 -2.61
N MET A 181 39.31 -39.01 -1.44
CA MET A 181 40.27 -39.19 -0.35
C MET A 181 41.42 -40.12 -0.74
N LYS A 182 41.14 -41.24 -1.43
CA LYS A 182 42.16 -42.21 -1.89
C LYS A 182 43.00 -41.68 -3.04
N ASN A 183 42.39 -40.98 -3.98
CA ASN A 183 43.07 -40.39 -5.14
C ASN A 183 43.91 -39.17 -4.79
N SER A 184 43.85 -38.67 -3.55
CA SER A 184 44.64 -37.52 -3.09
C SER A 184 46.15 -37.80 -2.95
N GLY A 185 46.58 -39.07 -2.96
CA GLY A 185 47.99 -39.46 -2.88
C GLY A 185 48.65 -39.27 -1.50
N HIS A 186 47.94 -38.74 -0.51
CA HIS A 186 48.47 -38.56 0.84
C HIS A 186 48.44 -39.87 1.65
N LYS A 187 49.49 -40.13 2.45
CA LYS A 187 49.58 -41.34 3.30
C LYS A 187 48.87 -41.19 4.65
N LYS A 188 48.82 -39.97 5.19
CA LYS A 188 48.16 -39.69 6.47
C LYS A 188 46.69 -39.35 6.26
N LEU A 189 45.82 -39.95 7.07
CA LEU A 189 44.37 -39.74 6.98
C LEU A 189 43.99 -38.27 7.19
N GLN A 190 44.70 -37.52 8.04
CA GLN A 190 44.42 -36.10 8.25
C GLN A 190 44.64 -35.29 6.97
N ASP A 191 45.79 -35.48 6.32
CA ASP A 191 46.14 -34.80 5.07
C ASP A 191 45.16 -35.15 3.93
N GLN A 192 44.66 -36.40 3.91
CA GLN A 192 43.62 -36.81 2.97
C GLN A 192 42.28 -36.09 3.21
N ILE A 193 41.89 -35.87 4.47
CA ILE A 193 40.67 -35.15 4.83
C ILE A 193 40.80 -33.65 4.56
N ASP A 194 41.98 -33.06 4.77
CA ASP A 194 42.23 -31.65 4.47
C ASP A 194 42.20 -31.40 2.95
N SER A 195 42.70 -32.34 2.15
CA SER A 195 42.59 -32.33 0.68
C SER A 195 41.13 -32.46 0.22
N LEU A 196 40.38 -33.39 0.84
CA LEU A 196 38.95 -33.56 0.61
C LEU A 196 38.15 -32.30 0.93
N GLN A 197 38.47 -31.61 2.01
CA GLN A 197 37.84 -30.35 2.39
C GLN A 197 38.07 -29.26 1.33
N LYS A 198 39.30 -29.12 0.82
CA LYS A 198 39.62 -28.15 -0.24
C LYS A 198 38.87 -28.45 -1.54
N GLU A 199 38.75 -29.71 -1.91
CA GLU A 199 38.03 -30.12 -3.12
C GLU A 199 36.52 -29.86 -3.01
N ILE A 200 35.93 -30.06 -1.82
CA ILE A 200 34.52 -29.72 -1.58
C ILE A 200 34.33 -28.20 -1.58
N GLU A 201 35.19 -27.44 -0.90
CA GLU A 201 35.15 -25.97 -0.90
C GLU A 201 35.23 -25.40 -2.34
N LYS A 202 36.02 -26.03 -3.22
CA LYS A 202 36.11 -25.70 -4.65
C LYS A 202 34.81 -26.01 -5.41
N ARG A 203 34.19 -27.17 -5.15
CA ARG A 203 32.94 -27.58 -5.82
C ARG A 203 31.70 -26.83 -5.35
N THR A 204 31.70 -26.32 -4.12
CA THR A 204 30.55 -25.61 -3.53
C THR A 204 30.61 -24.09 -3.69
N GLU A 205 31.70 -23.54 -4.24
CA GLU A 205 31.96 -22.10 -4.39
C GLU A 205 31.72 -21.34 -3.07
N CYS A 206 32.12 -21.92 -1.94
CA CYS A 206 31.75 -21.40 -0.61
C CYS A 206 32.56 -20.18 -0.18
N ASP A 207 31.84 -19.15 0.32
CA ASP A 207 32.39 -18.09 1.16
C ASP A 207 32.61 -18.63 2.60
N GLY A 208 33.55 -18.03 3.35
CA GLY A 208 34.09 -18.56 4.61
C GLY A 208 33.05 -18.90 5.71
N ARG A 209 31.79 -18.47 5.56
CA ARG A 209 30.68 -18.69 6.50
C ARG A 209 30.24 -20.15 6.63
N PHE A 210 30.37 -20.97 5.57
CA PHE A 210 29.91 -22.38 5.59
C PHE A 210 31.01 -23.38 5.93
N ARG A 211 32.25 -22.90 6.11
CA ARG A 211 33.42 -23.73 6.38
C ARG A 211 33.25 -24.62 7.61
N THR A 212 32.68 -24.08 8.68
CA THR A 212 32.41 -24.82 9.92
C THR A 212 31.44 -25.97 9.70
N ALA A 213 30.39 -25.78 8.89
CA ALA A 213 29.39 -26.81 8.61
C ALA A 213 29.97 -27.94 7.74
N ILE A 214 30.81 -27.59 6.76
CA ILE A 214 31.55 -28.57 5.94
C ILE A 214 32.49 -29.38 6.84
N SER A 215 33.30 -28.72 7.68
CA SER A 215 34.22 -29.40 8.59
C SER A 215 33.49 -30.32 9.59
N GLN A 216 32.35 -29.90 10.14
CA GLN A 216 31.54 -30.78 11.01
C GLN A 216 31.06 -32.04 10.29
N THR A 217 30.60 -31.91 9.05
CA THR A 217 30.13 -33.03 8.23
C THR A 217 31.28 -33.98 7.89
N LEU A 218 32.44 -33.44 7.52
CA LEU A 218 33.64 -34.22 7.24
C LEU A 218 34.22 -34.90 8.48
N ASN A 219 34.14 -34.27 9.65
CA ASN A 219 34.58 -34.89 10.92
C ASN A 219 33.71 -36.10 11.29
N ARG A 220 32.39 -36.03 11.06
CA ARG A 220 31.50 -37.18 11.22
C ARG A 220 31.85 -38.30 10.25
N PHE A 221 32.02 -37.97 8.97
CA PHE A 221 32.47 -38.92 7.95
C PHE A 221 33.80 -39.59 8.31
N LYS A 222 34.79 -38.80 8.79
CA LYS A 222 36.10 -39.30 9.22
C LYS A 222 36.00 -40.29 10.38
N SER A 223 35.15 -40.00 11.37
CA SER A 223 34.94 -40.88 12.52
C SER A 223 34.32 -42.21 12.10
N ASP A 224 33.25 -42.15 11.30
CA ASP A 224 32.56 -43.32 10.76
C ASP A 224 33.50 -44.17 9.87
N TYR A 225 34.26 -43.49 9.00
CA TYR A 225 35.24 -44.14 8.13
C TYR A 225 36.28 -44.89 8.94
N LYS A 226 36.87 -44.27 9.99
CA LYS A 226 37.93 -44.90 10.79
C LYS A 226 37.45 -46.19 11.45
N SER A 227 36.28 -46.16 12.09
CA SER A 227 35.69 -47.33 12.75
C SER A 227 35.44 -48.47 11.75
N ARG A 228 34.86 -48.15 10.59
CA ARG A 228 34.55 -49.13 9.54
C ARG A 228 35.78 -49.66 8.82
N TRP A 229 36.82 -48.83 8.67
CA TRP A 229 38.10 -49.20 8.09
C TRP A 229 38.86 -50.19 8.99
N GLU A 230 38.82 -49.98 10.30
CA GLU A 230 39.38 -50.91 11.29
C GLU A 230 38.61 -52.24 11.30
N ALA A 231 37.26 -52.21 11.26
CA ALA A 231 36.42 -53.41 11.16
C ALA A 231 36.59 -54.21 9.85
N ALA A 232 37.09 -53.56 8.79
CA ALA A 232 37.45 -54.18 7.52
C ALA A 232 38.91 -54.72 7.50
N HIS A 233 39.62 -54.66 8.63
CA HIS A 233 41.05 -54.98 8.73
C HIS A 233 41.94 -54.18 7.78
N ARG A 234 41.55 -52.93 7.48
CA ARG A 234 42.29 -52.02 6.60
C ARG A 234 42.51 -52.56 5.18
N MET A 235 41.66 -53.49 4.74
CA MET A 235 41.67 -54.00 3.37
C MET A 235 40.56 -53.34 2.57
N GLU A 236 40.92 -52.83 1.39
CA GLU A 236 40.03 -52.02 0.56
C GLU A 236 38.85 -52.81 0.01
N ASP A 237 39.10 -53.97 -0.59
CA ASP A 237 38.06 -54.83 -1.14
C ASP A 237 37.06 -55.25 -0.05
N ARG A 238 37.58 -55.67 1.11
CA ARG A 238 36.77 -56.06 2.28
C ARG A 238 35.96 -54.89 2.83
N PHE A 239 36.49 -53.67 2.76
CA PHE A 239 35.80 -52.46 3.22
C PHE A 239 34.63 -52.12 2.28
N CYS A 240 34.87 -52.14 0.97
CA CYS A 240 33.87 -51.87 -0.05
C CYS A 240 32.72 -52.89 -0.02
N ASP A 241 33.04 -54.17 0.15
CA ASP A 241 32.03 -55.24 0.20
C ASP A 241 31.17 -55.16 1.47
N LYS A 242 31.79 -54.97 2.65
CA LYS A 242 31.07 -54.92 3.93
C LYS A 242 30.27 -53.63 4.14
N ASN A 243 30.67 -52.51 3.55
CA ASN A 243 30.06 -51.20 3.79
C ASN A 243 29.33 -50.64 2.56
N LYS A 244 28.94 -51.49 1.60
CA LYS A 244 28.28 -51.07 0.36
C LYS A 244 27.07 -50.15 0.60
N THR A 245 26.15 -50.56 1.48
CA THR A 245 24.96 -49.76 1.83
C THR A 245 25.31 -48.42 2.46
N TRP A 246 26.39 -48.35 3.26
CA TRP A 246 26.86 -47.09 3.84
C TRP A 246 27.55 -46.22 2.78
N LEU A 247 28.36 -46.77 1.88
CA LEU A 247 29.02 -46.04 0.81
C LEU A 247 28.02 -45.39 -0.16
N ASP A 248 26.89 -46.03 -0.39
CA ASP A 248 25.85 -45.56 -1.31
C ASP A 248 24.93 -44.49 -0.68
N THR A 249 25.08 -44.19 0.62
CA THR A 249 24.34 -43.09 1.27
C THR A 249 24.97 -41.71 0.99
N SER A 250 24.14 -40.76 0.61
CA SER A 250 24.56 -39.37 0.31
C SER A 250 24.75 -38.51 1.56
N LEU A 251 25.70 -37.58 1.50
CA LEU A 251 25.88 -36.47 2.42
C LEU A 251 25.51 -35.17 1.71
N SER A 252 24.92 -34.23 2.44
CA SER A 252 24.53 -32.91 1.95
C SER A 252 25.53 -31.85 2.36
N PHE A 253 26.00 -31.04 1.41
CA PHE A 253 26.86 -29.88 1.62
C PHE A 253 26.16 -28.61 1.13
N PRO A 254 26.22 -27.48 1.84
CA PRO A 254 25.60 -26.22 1.41
C PRO A 254 26.31 -25.63 0.18
N THR A 255 25.57 -25.13 -0.81
CA THR A 255 26.12 -24.46 -2.02
C THR A 255 25.69 -23.01 -2.14
N LEU A 256 26.56 -22.14 -2.67
CA LEU A 256 26.25 -20.73 -2.95
C LEU A 256 25.71 -20.51 -4.37
N LYS A 257 24.58 -21.13 -4.74
CA LYS A 257 23.79 -20.59 -5.87
C LYS A 257 22.75 -19.61 -5.34
N ILE A 258 23.24 -18.46 -4.88
CA ILE A 258 22.38 -17.30 -4.65
C ILE A 258 21.97 -16.77 -6.03
N LYS A 259 20.97 -17.39 -6.68
CA LYS A 259 19.98 -16.53 -7.33
C LYS A 259 19.42 -15.72 -6.18
N ARG A 260 19.76 -14.43 -6.11
CA ARG A 260 19.14 -13.51 -5.17
C ARG A 260 17.64 -13.63 -5.49
N SER A 261 16.92 -14.47 -4.75
CA SER A 261 15.49 -14.35 -4.72
C SER A 261 15.30 -12.92 -4.22
N ILE A 262 14.59 -12.13 -5.00
CA ILE A 262 14.14 -10.81 -4.58
C ILE A 262 13.10 -11.13 -3.50
N SER A 263 13.58 -11.52 -2.32
CA SER A 263 12.73 -11.94 -1.23
C SER A 263 12.27 -10.67 -0.54
N GLY A 264 11.00 -10.35 -0.72
CA GLY A 264 10.36 -9.15 -0.19
C GLY A 264 9.17 -8.77 -1.03
N ARG A 265 8.29 -7.94 -0.46
CA ARG A 265 7.24 -7.26 -1.23
C ARG A 265 7.90 -6.61 -2.47
N PRO A 266 7.33 -6.79 -3.68
CA PRO A 266 7.86 -6.15 -4.88
C PRO A 266 8.11 -4.68 -4.61
N ALA A 267 9.37 -4.26 -4.79
CA ALA A 267 9.72 -2.87 -4.55
C ALA A 267 8.97 -2.02 -5.57
N LYS A 268 8.02 -1.20 -5.10
CA LYS A 268 7.36 -0.24 -5.99
C LYS A 268 8.41 0.59 -6.72
N PRO A 269 8.22 0.90 -8.01
CA PRO A 269 9.05 1.87 -8.72
C PRO A 269 9.20 3.15 -7.91
N PHE A 270 10.34 3.85 -8.07
CA PHE A 270 10.60 5.08 -7.32
C PHE A 270 9.43 6.06 -7.46
N GLU A 271 8.92 6.28 -8.69
CA GLU A 271 7.82 7.22 -8.94
C GLU A 271 6.52 6.91 -8.22
N GLN A 272 6.18 5.62 -8.10
CA GLN A 272 4.95 5.14 -7.45
C GLN A 272 5.10 4.97 -5.93
N SER A 273 6.26 5.27 -5.37
CA SER A 273 6.54 5.18 -3.93
C SER A 273 6.03 6.43 -3.19
N THR A 274 5.57 6.27 -1.94
CA THR A 274 5.20 7.42 -1.09
C THR A 274 6.42 8.26 -0.72
N ASN A 275 6.21 9.54 -0.37
CA ASN A 275 7.30 10.47 0.01
C ASN A 275 8.19 9.92 1.13
N ARG A 276 7.61 9.22 2.11
CA ARG A 276 8.37 8.55 3.19
C ARG A 276 9.36 7.52 2.63
N ILE A 277 8.90 6.67 1.70
CA ILE A 277 9.72 5.63 1.08
C ILE A 277 10.77 6.24 0.15
N LYS A 278 10.41 7.28 -0.63
CA LYS A 278 11.38 8.01 -1.48
C LYS A 278 12.54 8.56 -0.64
N ARG A 279 12.26 9.18 0.52
CA ARG A 279 13.29 9.69 1.45
C ARG A 279 14.19 8.61 2.03
N GLN A 280 13.62 7.42 2.31
CA GLN A 280 14.38 6.26 2.79
C GLN A 280 15.30 5.73 1.70
N LYS A 281 14.78 5.53 0.47
CA LYS A 281 15.55 5.04 -0.68
C LYS A 281 16.71 5.98 -1.03
N THR A 282 16.53 7.29 -0.92
CA THR A 282 17.61 8.27 -1.18
C THR A 282 18.46 8.59 0.06
N SER A 283 18.28 7.88 1.18
CA SER A 283 19.00 8.20 2.42
C SER A 283 20.50 7.97 2.32
N GLU A 284 20.93 6.93 1.62
CA GLU A 284 22.34 6.61 1.46
C GLU A 284 23.01 7.66 0.56
N LEU A 285 22.42 7.92 -0.62
CA LEU A 285 22.88 8.93 -1.57
C LEU A 285 23.05 10.33 -0.93
N ARG A 286 22.12 10.75 -0.07
CA ARG A 286 22.20 12.05 0.63
C ARG A 286 23.28 12.11 1.71
N LYS A 287 23.68 10.97 2.25
CA LYS A 287 24.76 10.88 3.26
C LYS A 287 26.13 10.76 2.60
N SER A 288 26.22 10.04 1.49
CA SER A 288 27.47 9.75 0.80
C SER A 288 27.94 10.88 -0.10
N THR A 289 27.03 11.69 -0.65
CA THR A 289 27.34 12.59 -1.76
C THR A 289 27.04 14.05 -1.40
N PRO A 290 27.99 14.99 -1.60
CA PRO A 290 27.80 16.40 -1.32
C PRO A 290 26.85 17.06 -2.33
N LEU A 291 26.23 18.17 -1.92
CA LEU A 291 25.22 18.87 -2.72
C LEU A 291 25.69 19.31 -4.13
N PRO A 292 26.90 19.87 -4.32
CA PRO A 292 27.36 20.30 -5.65
C PRO A 292 27.44 19.14 -6.66
N GLU A 293 27.86 17.96 -6.22
CA GLU A 293 27.92 16.76 -7.06
C GLU A 293 26.52 16.27 -7.45
N LEU A 294 25.57 16.26 -6.51
CA LEU A 294 24.18 15.90 -6.78
C LEU A 294 23.52 16.87 -7.76
N VAL A 295 23.79 18.17 -7.62
CA VAL A 295 23.33 19.21 -8.54
C VAL A 295 23.87 18.96 -9.94
N TYR A 296 25.18 18.77 -10.07
CA TYR A 296 25.82 18.58 -11.36
C TYR A 296 25.32 17.30 -12.05
N ALA A 297 25.21 16.19 -11.31
CA ALA A 297 24.64 14.94 -11.81
C ALA A 297 23.19 15.12 -12.29
N THR A 298 22.39 15.90 -11.57
CA THR A 298 21.01 16.23 -11.95
C THR A 298 20.97 17.02 -13.25
N GLN A 299 21.82 18.03 -13.42
CA GLN A 299 21.91 18.83 -14.65
C GLN A 299 22.26 17.95 -15.86
N VAL A 300 23.25 17.08 -15.73
CA VAL A 300 23.67 16.16 -16.81
C VAL A 300 22.51 15.23 -17.20
N LYS A 301 21.79 14.68 -16.22
CA LYS A 301 20.61 13.82 -16.49
C LYS A 301 19.47 14.58 -17.17
N LEU A 302 19.19 15.82 -16.77
CA LEU A 302 18.16 16.64 -17.40
C LEU A 302 18.51 16.97 -18.86
N ARG A 303 19.76 17.35 -19.14
CA ARG A 303 20.22 17.59 -20.52
C ARG A 303 20.13 16.34 -21.37
N ALA A 304 20.57 15.19 -20.86
CA ALA A 304 20.47 13.91 -21.56
C ALA A 304 19.02 13.49 -21.84
N SER A 305 18.07 13.87 -20.97
CA SER A 305 16.63 13.64 -21.18
C SER A 305 15.94 14.66 -22.11
N GLY A 306 16.70 15.59 -22.72
CA GLY A 306 16.17 16.65 -23.58
C GLY A 306 15.58 17.85 -22.83
N GLN A 307 15.61 17.86 -21.49
CA GLN A 307 15.08 18.94 -20.65
C GLN A 307 16.14 20.03 -20.39
N GLY A 308 16.70 20.59 -21.47
CA GLY A 308 17.69 21.67 -21.42
C GLY A 308 17.25 22.90 -20.59
N PRO A 309 16.00 23.40 -20.75
CA PRO A 309 15.50 24.52 -19.95
C PRO A 309 15.48 24.24 -18.43
N ALA A 310 15.06 23.04 -18.02
CA ALA A 310 15.04 22.66 -16.61
C ALA A 310 16.45 22.64 -15.99
N SER A 311 17.44 22.19 -16.75
CA SER A 311 18.84 22.25 -16.31
C SER A 311 19.34 23.68 -16.10
N LYS A 312 18.90 24.63 -16.92
CA LYS A 312 19.26 26.06 -16.77
C LYS A 312 18.60 26.68 -15.53
N VAL A 313 17.35 26.33 -15.25
CA VAL A 313 16.67 26.80 -14.03
C VAL A 313 17.40 26.34 -12.78
N ILE A 314 17.89 25.09 -12.74
CA ILE A 314 18.69 24.60 -11.60
C ILE A 314 20.00 25.37 -11.44
N THR A 315 20.70 25.73 -12.54
CA THR A 315 21.90 26.56 -12.46
C THR A 315 21.60 27.97 -11.96
N ASP A 316 20.51 28.56 -12.44
CA ASP A 316 20.14 29.94 -12.11
C ASP A 316 19.73 30.07 -10.63
N ILE A 317 19.00 29.07 -10.11
CA ILE A 317 18.60 28.97 -8.70
C ILE A 317 19.81 28.89 -7.75
N LEU A 318 20.90 28.25 -8.19
CA LEU A 318 22.09 28.05 -7.36
C LEU A 318 23.11 29.17 -7.49
N SER A 319 23.07 29.92 -8.59
CA SER A 319 23.94 31.09 -8.82
C SER A 319 23.58 32.26 -7.90
N ASP A 320 22.29 32.48 -7.63
CA ASP A 320 21.81 33.58 -6.79
C ASP A 320 20.67 33.11 -5.85
N PRO A 321 20.86 33.18 -4.52
CA PRO A 321 19.86 32.81 -3.51
C PRO A 321 18.52 33.58 -3.60
N SER A 322 18.50 34.74 -4.26
CA SER A 322 17.29 35.55 -4.45
C SER A 322 16.38 35.00 -5.56
N LYS A 323 16.96 34.33 -6.57
CA LYS A 323 16.25 33.83 -7.77
C LYS A 323 15.06 32.91 -7.48
N PRO A 324 15.12 31.96 -6.53
CA PRO A 324 13.96 31.13 -6.18
C PRO A 324 12.74 31.94 -5.72
N SER A 325 12.97 33.04 -5.00
CA SER A 325 11.91 33.91 -4.52
C SER A 325 11.29 34.72 -5.66
N GLU A 326 12.13 35.18 -6.60
CA GLU A 326 11.72 35.88 -7.82
C GLU A 326 10.84 34.97 -8.70
N TYR A 327 11.28 33.73 -8.96
CA TYR A 327 10.49 32.74 -9.71
C TYR A 327 9.16 32.41 -9.01
N SER A 328 9.16 32.24 -7.69
CA SER A 328 7.94 31.99 -6.91
C SER A 328 6.96 33.15 -6.99
N LYS A 329 7.46 34.39 -6.91
CA LYS A 329 6.65 35.61 -7.03
C LYS A 329 6.06 35.75 -8.43
N ALA A 330 6.88 35.59 -9.47
CA ALA A 330 6.43 35.64 -10.86
C ALA A 330 5.41 34.53 -11.17
N TYR A 331 5.61 33.32 -10.66
CA TYR A 331 4.66 32.21 -10.83
C TYR A 331 3.33 32.45 -10.11
N LYS A 332 3.36 33.02 -8.90
CA LYS A 332 2.12 33.43 -8.22
C LYS A 332 1.39 34.53 -8.97
N GLN A 333 2.13 35.52 -9.47
CA GLN A 333 1.57 36.61 -10.29
C GLN A 333 0.98 36.10 -11.62
N SER A 334 1.53 35.04 -12.22
CA SER A 334 0.96 34.45 -13.44
C SER A 334 -0.25 33.55 -13.17
N LEU A 335 -0.38 33.01 -11.96
CA LEU A 335 -1.56 32.27 -11.51
C LEU A 335 -2.70 33.17 -11.02
N ASP A 336 -2.38 34.41 -10.64
CA ASP A 336 -3.37 35.41 -10.30
C ASP A 336 -4.13 35.79 -11.57
N VAL A 337 -5.28 35.13 -11.74
CA VAL A 337 -6.28 35.49 -12.73
C VAL A 337 -6.78 36.89 -12.36
N VAL A 338 -6.23 37.90 -13.02
CA VAL A 338 -6.60 39.30 -12.82
C VAL A 338 -8.04 39.47 -13.30
N LEU A 339 -8.88 39.99 -12.40
CA LEU A 339 -10.25 40.37 -12.74
C LEU A 339 -10.19 41.49 -13.79
N MET A 340 -10.82 41.27 -14.93
CA MET A 340 -10.97 42.24 -16.01
C MET A 340 -11.55 43.54 -15.45
N SER A 341 -10.98 44.67 -15.86
CA SER A 341 -11.45 45.97 -15.42
C SER A 341 -12.89 46.21 -15.89
N GLY A 342 -13.60 47.15 -15.25
CA GLY A 342 -14.95 47.52 -15.66
C GLY A 342 -14.99 48.07 -17.09
N GLU A 343 -13.95 48.78 -17.51
CA GLU A 343 -13.78 49.38 -18.83
C GLU A 343 -13.55 48.30 -19.90
N ASP A 344 -12.59 47.39 -19.68
CA ASP A 344 -12.33 46.26 -20.59
C ASP A 344 -13.56 45.36 -20.74
N SER A 345 -14.31 45.19 -19.65
CA SER A 345 -15.56 44.42 -19.67
C SER A 345 -16.63 45.09 -20.53
N VAL A 346 -16.70 46.43 -20.54
CA VAL A 346 -17.61 47.20 -21.41
C VAL A 346 -17.13 47.13 -22.86
N ALA A 347 -15.83 47.30 -23.11
CA ALA A 347 -15.24 47.19 -24.45
C ALA A 347 -15.54 45.82 -25.07
N LEU A 348 -15.30 44.72 -24.33
CA LEU A 348 -15.63 43.36 -24.76
C LEU A 348 -17.11 43.19 -25.12
N ILE A 349 -18.01 43.75 -24.31
CA ILE A 349 -19.46 43.67 -24.57
C ILE A 349 -19.82 44.40 -25.86
N VAL A 350 -19.21 45.56 -26.13
CA VAL A 350 -19.49 46.38 -27.31
C VAL A 350 -18.86 45.76 -28.56
N GLU A 351 -17.57 45.40 -28.51
CA GLU A 351 -16.83 44.82 -29.64
C GLU A 351 -17.38 43.46 -30.07
N ALA A 352 -17.70 42.59 -29.11
CA ALA A 352 -18.26 41.28 -29.40
C ALA A 352 -19.79 41.27 -29.49
N ASN A 353 -20.45 42.44 -29.45
CA ASN A 353 -21.90 42.62 -29.51
C ASN A 353 -22.68 41.67 -28.58
N LEU A 354 -22.23 41.58 -27.33
CA LEU A 354 -22.80 40.65 -26.36
C LEU A 354 -24.04 41.25 -25.69
N SER A 355 -25.11 40.46 -25.62
CA SER A 355 -26.24 40.77 -24.75
C SER A 355 -25.84 40.64 -23.27
N ARG A 356 -26.60 41.32 -22.40
CA ARG A 356 -26.48 41.16 -20.94
C ARG A 356 -26.54 39.68 -20.51
N TYR A 357 -27.39 38.89 -21.15
CA TYR A 357 -27.54 37.46 -20.85
C TYR A 357 -26.27 36.68 -21.23
N GLN A 358 -25.76 36.87 -22.44
CA GLN A 358 -24.54 36.20 -22.92
C GLN A 358 -23.32 36.56 -22.08
N TYR A 359 -23.14 37.83 -21.72
CA TYR A 359 -22.05 38.25 -20.83
C TYR A 359 -22.15 37.58 -19.45
N ASN A 360 -23.35 37.53 -18.86
CA ASN A 360 -23.54 36.87 -17.56
C ASN A 360 -23.34 35.35 -17.65
N LEU A 361 -23.68 34.74 -18.79
CA LEU A 361 -23.41 33.32 -19.05
C LEU A 361 -21.89 33.06 -19.13
N ILE A 362 -21.13 33.87 -19.86
CA ILE A 362 -19.66 33.79 -19.94
C ILE A 362 -19.05 33.97 -18.55
N ARG A 363 -19.50 34.99 -17.80
CA ARG A 363 -19.07 35.21 -16.42
C ARG A 363 -19.40 34.04 -15.49
N SER A 364 -20.54 33.37 -15.67
CA SER A 364 -20.91 32.21 -14.84
C SER A 364 -19.91 31.05 -14.98
N LYS A 365 -19.26 30.94 -16.14
CA LYS A 365 -18.22 29.94 -16.41
C LYS A 365 -16.86 30.37 -15.86
N SER A 366 -16.55 31.66 -15.87
CA SER A 366 -15.26 32.20 -15.41
C SER A 366 -15.43 33.46 -14.53
N PRO A 367 -15.95 33.33 -13.29
CA PRO A 367 -16.32 34.47 -12.45
C PRO A 367 -15.12 35.26 -11.90
N LYS A 368 -13.91 34.66 -11.94
CA LYS A 368 -12.65 35.28 -11.52
C LYS A 368 -12.03 36.17 -12.61
N ILE A 369 -12.41 35.95 -13.88
CA ILE A 369 -11.91 36.72 -15.03
C ILE A 369 -12.84 37.90 -15.31
N TYR A 370 -14.15 37.68 -15.36
CA TYR A 370 -15.09 38.69 -15.83
C TYR A 370 -15.75 39.47 -14.69
N SER A 371 -15.73 40.80 -14.79
CA SER A 371 -16.35 41.69 -13.81
C SER A 371 -17.88 41.49 -13.73
N SER A 372 -18.47 41.79 -12.58
CA SER A 372 -19.93 41.69 -12.44
C SER A 372 -20.65 42.70 -13.33
N TYR A 373 -21.83 42.34 -13.83
CA TYR A 373 -22.61 43.25 -14.67
C TYR A 373 -23.00 44.56 -13.94
N LYS A 374 -22.97 44.58 -12.59
CA LYS A 374 -23.17 45.80 -11.80
C LYS A 374 -22.02 46.80 -12.01
N VAL A 375 -20.79 46.31 -12.10
CA VAL A 375 -19.58 47.12 -12.38
C VAL A 375 -19.61 47.62 -13.82
N VAL A 376 -19.98 46.75 -14.77
CA VAL A 376 -20.22 47.15 -16.17
C VAL A 376 -21.26 48.27 -16.24
N GLN A 377 -22.36 48.15 -15.50
CA GLN A 377 -23.42 49.15 -15.50
C GLN A 377 -22.97 50.50 -14.92
N THR A 378 -22.12 50.51 -13.89
CA THR A 378 -21.58 51.76 -13.35
C THR A 378 -20.66 52.45 -14.36
N VAL A 379 -19.81 51.69 -15.06
CA VAL A 379 -18.94 52.24 -16.11
C VAL A 379 -19.75 52.74 -17.30
N LYS A 380 -20.74 51.97 -17.77
CA LYS A 380 -21.66 52.43 -18.83
C LYS A 380 -22.33 53.76 -18.48
N LYS A 381 -22.77 53.93 -17.23
CA LYS A 381 -23.36 55.19 -16.75
C LYS A 381 -22.38 56.36 -16.80
N GLN A 382 -21.11 56.13 -16.50
CA GLN A 382 -20.07 57.16 -16.56
C GLN A 382 -19.80 57.62 -18.00
N CYS A 383 -19.91 56.70 -18.96
CA CYS A 383 -19.76 56.98 -20.40
C CYS A 383 -20.93 57.78 -21.00
N TYR A 384 -22.12 57.74 -20.39
CA TYR A 384 -23.25 58.53 -20.87
C TYR A 384 -23.13 60.02 -20.47
N PRO A 385 -23.63 60.95 -21.30
CA PRO A 385 -23.80 62.34 -20.90
C PRO A 385 -24.84 62.47 -19.78
N GLU A 386 -24.80 63.59 -19.05
CA GLU A 386 -25.71 63.83 -17.93
C GLU A 386 -27.19 63.81 -18.39
N PRO A 387 -28.12 63.18 -17.64
CA PRO A 387 -29.51 63.01 -18.06
C PRO A 387 -30.21 64.32 -18.45
N ASN A 388 -29.88 65.42 -17.77
CA ASN A 388 -30.46 66.75 -17.99
C ASN A 388 -30.03 67.39 -19.33
N LYS A 389 -29.03 66.80 -20.00
CA LYS A 389 -28.47 67.29 -21.27
C LYS A 389 -28.84 66.41 -22.46
N ILE A 390 -29.71 65.42 -22.26
CA ILE A 390 -30.25 64.52 -23.29
C ILE A 390 -31.74 64.82 -23.43
N ILE A 391 -32.16 65.29 -24.60
CA ILE A 391 -33.57 65.50 -24.93
C ILE A 391 -34.00 64.38 -25.87
N ILE A 392 -34.88 63.50 -25.39
CA ILE A 392 -35.43 62.38 -26.16
C ILE A 392 -36.86 62.74 -26.53
N SER A 393 -37.15 62.83 -27.83
CA SER A 393 -38.50 62.93 -28.38
C SER A 393 -38.87 61.61 -29.07
N GLU A 394 -40.14 61.45 -29.46
CA GLU A 394 -40.60 60.25 -30.19
C GLU A 394 -39.90 60.07 -31.54
N THR A 395 -39.40 61.16 -32.14
CA THR A 395 -38.83 61.17 -33.49
C THR A 395 -37.34 61.52 -33.53
N SER A 396 -36.76 62.04 -32.44
CA SER A 396 -35.36 62.50 -32.43
C SER A 396 -34.72 62.43 -31.04
N VAL A 397 -33.39 62.32 -31.03
CA VAL A 397 -32.57 62.46 -29.82
C VAL A 397 -31.61 63.63 -30.03
N HIS A 398 -31.67 64.62 -29.15
CA HIS A 398 -30.77 65.76 -29.14
C HIS A 398 -29.82 65.65 -27.95
N VAL A 399 -28.52 65.70 -28.23
CA VAL A 399 -27.45 65.81 -27.24
C VAL A 399 -26.61 67.00 -27.61
N ASP A 400 -26.31 67.86 -26.63
CA ASP A 400 -25.47 69.03 -26.83
C ASP A 400 -24.03 68.62 -27.19
N LEU A 401 -23.51 69.20 -28.27
CA LEU A 401 -22.23 68.83 -28.88
C LEU A 401 -21.04 69.20 -27.97
N GLN A 402 -21.17 70.28 -27.19
CA GLN A 402 -20.19 70.66 -26.17
C GLN A 402 -20.04 69.56 -25.12
N THR A 403 -21.17 68.99 -24.69
CA THR A 403 -21.23 67.92 -23.68
C THR A 403 -20.65 66.60 -24.18
N MET A 404 -20.77 66.30 -25.48
CA MET A 404 -20.12 65.15 -26.09
C MET A 404 -18.59 65.30 -26.12
N ASN A 405 -18.08 66.47 -26.50
CA ASN A 405 -16.64 66.74 -26.56
C ASN A 405 -15.96 66.69 -25.18
N GLU A 406 -16.62 67.23 -24.14
CA GLU A 406 -16.12 67.16 -22.75
C GLU A 406 -15.98 65.72 -22.22
N LYS A 407 -16.80 64.78 -22.72
CA LYS A 407 -16.75 63.37 -22.34
C LYS A 407 -15.70 62.60 -23.14
N LEU A 408 -15.49 62.94 -24.42
CA LEU A 408 -14.45 62.34 -25.26
C LEU A 408 -13.02 62.70 -24.80
N GLN A 409 -12.82 63.84 -24.13
CA GLN A 409 -11.51 64.22 -23.57
C GLN A 409 -11.16 63.55 -22.23
N LYS A 410 -12.12 62.85 -21.60
CA LYS A 410 -11.96 62.19 -20.29
C LYS A 410 -11.79 60.68 -20.38
N ILE A 411 -11.96 60.10 -21.57
CA ILE A 411 -11.69 58.71 -21.93
C ILE A 411 -10.32 58.71 -22.60
#